data_AF-A0A3D5H8H5-F1
#
_entry.id   AF-A0A3D5H8H5-F1
#
_cell.length_a   1.000
_cell.length_b   1.000
_cell.length_c   1.000
_cell.angle_alpha   90.00
_cell.angle_beta   90.00
_cell.angle_gamma   90.00
#
_symmetry.space_group_name_H-M   'P 1'
#
loop_
_entity.id
_entity.type
_entity.pdbx_description
1 polymer ?
#
loop_
_entity_poly.entity_id
_entity_poly.type
_entity_poly.pdbx_seq_one_letter_code
_entity_poly.pdbx_strand_id
1 'polypeptide(L)'
;DLVAELHDVYCTALRERGLDPPQMPFPVLFTVQGGIGTAGEDRFLRQYYHVDGTGWGSPFLLVPEATNLDDDTRQRLASAQQHDFYLSDASPLGIPFNNLRGSASEHQARRRAEAGKPGSPCIKKYLVTNTEFTDQPICTASRQYQTLKIKQLKSLDLPPGELSEKIEAVTLKACLCEDLAATASITFYTNGTTLPPAVAICPGPNIAYFSKICSLEEMVGCISGPTP
;
A
#
# COMPACT_ATOMS: atom_id res chain seq x y z
N ASP A 1 -10.97 8.66 29.25
CA ASP A 1 -11.36 7.32 28.75
C ASP A 1 -10.21 6.64 28.02
N LEU A 2 -9.79 7.10 26.82
CA LEU A 2 -8.70 6.47 26.04
C LEU A 2 -7.39 6.22 26.82
N VAL A 3 -6.88 7.23 27.54
CA VAL A 3 -5.60 7.11 28.27
C VAL A 3 -5.66 6.05 29.38
N ALA A 4 -6.81 5.96 30.07
CA ALA A 4 -7.02 4.97 31.12
C ALA A 4 -7.14 3.56 30.51
N GLU A 5 -7.88 3.43 29.42
CA GLU A 5 -8.01 2.15 28.69
C GLU A 5 -6.65 1.64 28.19
N LEU A 6 -5.82 2.51 27.59
CA LEU A 6 -4.46 2.14 27.18
C LEU A 6 -3.60 1.73 28.38
N HIS A 7 -3.70 2.47 29.50
CA HIS A 7 -2.98 2.16 30.75
C HIS A 7 -3.32 0.78 31.27
N ASP A 8 -4.59 0.41 31.30
CA ASP A 8 -5.04 -0.91 31.71
C ASP A 8 -4.52 -2.02 30.78
N VAL A 9 -4.55 -1.79 29.46
CA VAL A 9 -4.06 -2.76 28.46
C VAL A 9 -2.58 -3.07 28.67
N TYR A 10 -1.71 -2.05 28.71
CA TYR A 10 -0.28 -2.34 28.88
C TYR A 10 0.09 -2.75 30.31
N CYS A 11 -0.64 -2.31 31.34
CA CYS A 11 -0.43 -2.82 32.69
C CYS A 11 -0.72 -4.31 32.78
N THR A 12 -1.78 -4.78 32.12
CA THR A 12 -2.14 -6.20 32.05
C THR A 12 -1.03 -6.99 31.35
N ALA A 13 -0.58 -6.53 30.17
CA ALA A 13 0.50 -7.17 29.43
C ALA A 13 1.84 -7.20 30.20
N LEU A 14 2.16 -6.15 30.97
CA LEU A 14 3.37 -6.11 31.81
C LEU A 14 3.29 -7.15 32.94
N ARG A 15 2.15 -7.25 33.64
CA ARG A 15 1.96 -8.25 34.70
C ARG A 15 2.06 -9.68 34.17
N GLU A 16 1.47 -9.97 33.00
CA GLU A 16 1.57 -11.27 32.35
C GLU A 16 3.02 -11.66 32.00
N ARG A 17 3.88 -10.66 31.76
CA ARG A 17 5.31 -10.84 31.52
C ARG A 17 6.16 -10.83 32.81
N GLY A 18 5.52 -10.77 33.98
CA GLY A 18 6.22 -10.71 35.28
C GLY A 18 6.94 -9.38 35.54
N LEU A 19 6.52 -8.31 34.89
CA LEU A 19 7.08 -6.96 35.04
C LEU A 19 6.15 -6.08 35.90
N ASP A 20 6.73 -5.21 36.71
CA ASP A 20 5.98 -4.25 37.52
C ASP A 20 5.37 -3.15 36.64
N PRO A 21 4.03 -3.01 36.61
CA PRO A 21 3.38 -1.98 35.83
C PRO A 21 3.50 -0.59 36.51
N PRO A 22 3.53 0.50 35.73
CA PRO A 22 3.55 1.84 36.31
C PRO A 22 2.23 2.14 37.01
N GLN A 23 2.31 2.83 38.15
CA GLN A 23 1.13 3.19 38.95
C GLN A 23 0.24 4.24 38.27
N MET A 24 0.86 5.12 37.47
CA MET A 24 0.18 6.18 36.74
C MET A 24 0.39 6.00 35.24
N PRO A 25 -0.57 6.42 34.40
CA PRO A 25 -0.40 6.39 32.96
C PRO A 25 0.79 7.26 32.53
N PHE A 26 1.54 6.79 31.53
CA PHE A 26 2.53 7.63 30.85
C PHE A 26 1.87 8.78 30.08
N PRO A 27 2.59 9.89 29.83
CA PRO A 27 2.15 10.94 28.92
C PRO A 27 1.79 10.36 27.55
N VAL A 28 0.60 10.68 27.04
CA VAL A 28 0.14 10.26 25.71
C VAL A 28 0.29 11.44 24.76
N LEU A 29 1.01 11.20 23.66
CA LEU A 29 1.15 12.15 22.56
C LEU A 29 0.17 11.79 21.44
N PHE A 30 -0.55 12.77 20.94
CA PHE A 30 -1.47 12.64 19.82
C PHE A 30 -0.81 13.15 18.54
N THR A 31 -0.61 12.25 17.58
CA THR A 31 -0.08 12.61 16.26
C THR A 31 -1.11 12.32 15.18
N VAL A 32 -1.15 13.15 14.14
CA VAL A 32 -2.06 12.98 13.00
C VAL A 32 -1.31 12.84 11.68
N GLN A 33 -1.85 12.03 10.77
CA GLN A 33 -1.20 11.64 9.53
C GLN A 33 -2.26 11.51 8.44
N GLY A 34 -1.81 11.63 7.18
CA GLY A 34 -2.65 11.43 6.01
C GLY A 34 -3.16 12.76 5.44
N GLY A 35 -2.74 13.05 4.22
CA GLY A 35 -3.21 14.22 3.47
C GLY A 35 -2.55 15.55 3.83
N ILE A 36 -1.53 15.58 4.68
CA ILE A 36 -0.76 16.80 4.94
C ILE A 36 0.17 17.04 3.74
N GLY A 37 0.03 18.19 3.08
CA GLY A 37 0.78 18.55 1.87
C GLY A 37 1.54 19.87 1.98
N THR A 38 1.25 20.72 2.98
CA THR A 38 1.93 22.00 3.18
C THR A 38 2.32 22.26 4.64
N ALA A 39 3.37 23.06 4.86
CA ALA A 39 3.73 23.56 6.19
C ALA A 39 2.60 24.39 6.85
N GLY A 40 1.69 24.97 6.06
CA GLY A 40 0.51 25.68 6.57
C GLY A 40 -0.49 24.73 7.21
N GLU A 41 -0.79 23.61 6.55
CA GLU A 41 -1.66 22.56 7.09
C GLU A 41 -1.06 21.92 8.33
N ASP A 42 0.25 21.65 8.32
CA ASP A 42 1.00 21.14 9.48
C ASP A 42 0.83 22.05 10.72
N ARG A 43 1.09 23.35 10.52
CA ARG A 43 0.97 24.38 11.55
C ARG A 43 -0.47 24.50 12.04
N PHE A 44 -1.44 24.47 11.13
CA PHE A 44 -2.85 24.52 11.49
C PHE A 44 -3.23 23.35 12.41
N LEU A 45 -2.82 22.12 12.07
CA LEU A 45 -3.09 20.94 12.90
C LEU A 45 -2.51 21.09 14.32
N ARG A 46 -1.27 21.56 14.42
CA ARG A 46 -0.58 21.78 15.70
C ARG A 46 -1.17 22.92 16.52
N GLN A 47 -1.53 24.04 15.88
CA GLN A 47 -1.97 25.24 16.60
C GLN A 47 -3.46 25.25 16.93
N TYR A 48 -4.30 24.71 16.05
CA TYR A 48 -5.75 24.70 16.22
C TYR A 48 -6.24 23.45 16.95
N TYR A 49 -5.74 22.27 16.56
CA TYR A 49 -6.13 21.00 17.19
C TYR A 49 -5.19 20.57 18.32
N HIS A 50 -4.10 21.31 18.57
CA HIS A 50 -3.14 21.03 19.64
C HIS A 50 -2.57 19.61 19.59
N VAL A 51 -2.38 19.05 18.39
CA VAL A 51 -1.72 17.76 18.20
C VAL A 51 -0.22 17.91 18.48
N ASP A 52 0.36 16.90 19.12
CA ASP A 52 1.79 16.85 19.46
C ASP A 52 2.68 16.66 18.22
N GLY A 53 2.11 16.06 17.17
CA GLY A 53 2.87 15.72 15.97
C GLY A 53 2.04 15.53 14.72
N THR A 54 2.73 15.58 13.60
CA THR A 54 2.22 15.33 12.26
C THR A 54 3.16 14.36 11.57
N GLY A 55 2.64 13.51 10.69
CA GLY A 55 3.47 12.60 9.89
C GLY A 55 3.16 12.69 8.41
N TRP A 56 4.23 12.60 7.62
CA TRP A 56 4.25 12.77 6.19
C TRP A 56 4.81 11.51 5.55
N GLY A 57 4.03 10.88 4.68
CA GLY A 57 4.38 9.59 4.06
C GLY A 57 4.66 9.74 2.57
N SER A 58 3.61 9.80 1.76
CA SER A 58 3.70 9.77 0.29
C SER A 58 4.74 10.72 -0.32
N PRO A 59 4.90 11.97 0.14
CA PRO A 59 5.89 12.88 -0.46
C PRO A 59 7.33 12.34 -0.41
N PHE A 60 7.69 11.53 0.58
CA PHE A 60 9.01 10.90 0.67
C PHE A 60 9.26 9.84 -0.41
N LEU A 61 8.22 9.37 -1.11
CA LEU A 61 8.39 8.55 -2.32
C LEU A 61 9.05 9.32 -3.47
N LEU A 62 9.14 10.65 -3.40
CA LEU A 62 9.86 11.50 -4.36
C LEU A 62 11.29 11.85 -3.91
N VAL A 63 11.72 11.33 -2.75
CA VAL A 63 13.05 11.58 -2.17
C VAL A 63 13.93 10.34 -2.34
N PRO A 64 14.93 10.36 -3.24
CA PRO A 64 15.81 9.21 -3.48
C PRO A 64 16.60 8.78 -2.26
N GLU A 65 16.97 9.69 -1.35
CA GLU A 65 17.72 9.31 -0.14
C GLU A 65 16.86 8.62 0.93
N ALA A 66 15.53 8.78 0.87
CA ALA A 66 14.60 8.27 1.89
C ALA A 66 13.97 6.93 1.53
N THR A 67 13.89 6.59 0.23
CA THR A 67 13.16 5.42 -0.25
C THR A 67 13.92 4.72 -1.37
N ASN A 68 13.88 3.38 -1.38
CA ASN A 68 14.45 2.55 -2.44
C ASN A 68 13.51 2.38 -3.64
N LEU A 69 12.57 3.32 -3.85
CA LEU A 69 11.66 3.31 -4.99
C LEU A 69 12.45 3.49 -6.30
N ASP A 70 12.15 2.67 -7.30
CA ASP A 70 12.79 2.70 -8.60
C ASP A 70 12.47 4.00 -9.35
N ASP A 71 13.36 4.37 -10.27
CA ASP A 71 13.27 5.64 -10.97
C ASP A 71 12.04 5.76 -11.88
N ASP A 72 11.59 4.67 -12.52
CA ASP A 72 10.39 4.71 -13.38
C ASP A 72 9.14 5.01 -12.54
N THR A 73 8.95 4.28 -11.44
CA THR A 73 7.82 4.54 -10.54
C THR A 73 7.90 5.94 -9.93
N ARG A 74 9.09 6.39 -9.54
CA ARG A 74 9.29 7.73 -8.98
C ARG A 74 8.93 8.84 -9.97
N GLN A 75 9.36 8.70 -11.23
CA GLN A 75 9.01 9.66 -12.29
C GLN A 75 7.52 9.68 -12.58
N ARG A 76 6.87 8.49 -12.62
CA ARG A 76 5.41 8.42 -12.75
C ARG A 76 4.71 9.19 -11.65
N LEU A 77 5.11 9.00 -10.38
CA LEU A 77 4.53 9.73 -9.24
C LEU A 77 4.73 11.23 -9.35
N ALA A 78 5.91 11.70 -9.77
CA ALA A 78 6.18 13.14 -9.94
C ALA A 78 5.35 13.77 -11.07
N SER A 79 4.97 12.99 -12.08
CA SER A 79 4.13 13.44 -13.19
C SER A 79 2.63 13.26 -12.97
N ALA A 80 2.24 12.44 -11.99
CA ALA A 80 0.87 12.01 -11.78
C ALA A 80 -0.03 13.15 -11.30
N GLN A 81 -1.26 13.15 -11.78
CA GLN A 81 -2.32 14.07 -11.39
C GLN A 81 -3.28 13.38 -10.42
N GLN A 82 -4.16 14.17 -9.78
CA GLN A 82 -5.09 13.65 -8.78
C GLN A 82 -5.98 12.49 -9.30
N HIS A 83 -6.36 12.50 -10.58
CA HIS A 83 -7.19 11.46 -11.20
C HIS A 83 -6.46 10.14 -11.48
N ASP A 84 -5.13 10.15 -11.41
CA ASP A 84 -4.29 8.95 -11.56
C ASP A 84 -4.28 8.11 -10.28
N PHE A 85 -4.73 8.67 -9.16
CA PHE A 85 -4.86 7.96 -7.89
C PHE A 85 -6.29 7.48 -7.68
N TYR A 86 -6.45 6.27 -7.17
CA TYR A 86 -7.77 5.68 -6.91
C TYR A 86 -7.70 4.65 -5.79
N LEU A 87 -8.81 4.44 -5.10
CA LEU A 87 -8.95 3.33 -4.16
C LEU A 87 -9.13 2.03 -4.95
N SER A 88 -8.20 1.11 -4.80
CA SER A 88 -8.08 -0.10 -5.61
C SER A 88 -8.49 -1.35 -4.84
N ASP A 89 -9.16 -2.26 -5.54
CA ASP A 89 -9.42 -3.63 -5.08
C ASP A 89 -8.30 -4.62 -5.44
N ALA A 90 -7.13 -4.15 -5.86
CA ALA A 90 -6.03 -5.02 -6.26
C ALA A 90 -5.48 -5.92 -5.12
N SER A 91 -5.86 -5.66 -3.86
CA SER A 91 -5.41 -6.44 -2.72
C SER A 91 -5.89 -7.89 -2.77
N PRO A 92 -4.99 -8.88 -2.60
CA PRO A 92 -5.38 -10.26 -2.44
C PRO A 92 -6.07 -10.54 -1.09
N LEU A 93 -5.98 -9.62 -0.14
CA LEU A 93 -6.58 -9.76 1.20
C LEU A 93 -7.98 -9.15 1.30
N GLY A 94 -8.51 -8.57 0.22
CA GLY A 94 -9.81 -7.89 0.23
C GLY A 94 -9.82 -6.55 0.97
N ILE A 95 -8.65 -6.02 1.34
CA ILE A 95 -8.50 -4.71 1.97
C ILE A 95 -8.13 -3.70 0.88
N PRO A 96 -8.98 -2.70 0.59
CA PRO A 96 -8.69 -1.74 -0.46
C PRO A 96 -7.54 -0.81 -0.07
N PHE A 97 -6.78 -0.35 -1.06
CA PHE A 97 -5.66 0.58 -0.84
C PHE A 97 -5.54 1.58 -2.00
N ASN A 98 -5.02 2.78 -1.73
CA ASN A 98 -4.80 3.76 -2.79
C ASN A 98 -3.74 3.26 -3.77
N ASN A 99 -3.97 3.38 -5.07
CA ASN A 99 -3.06 2.87 -6.09
C ASN A 99 -2.86 3.93 -7.19
N LEU A 100 -1.77 3.77 -7.93
CA LEU A 100 -1.46 4.57 -9.10
C LEU A 100 -1.94 3.83 -10.36
N ARG A 101 -2.76 4.50 -11.18
CA ARG A 101 -3.21 3.99 -12.48
C ARG A 101 -2.02 3.76 -13.41
N GLY A 102 -2.03 2.64 -14.10
CA GLY A 102 -0.94 2.29 -15.01
C GLY A 102 0.36 1.95 -14.27
N SER A 103 0.28 1.53 -13.01
CA SER A 103 1.43 0.96 -12.30
C SER A 103 1.93 -0.31 -12.99
N ALA A 104 3.22 -0.63 -12.79
CA ALA A 104 3.81 -1.83 -13.37
C ALA A 104 3.09 -3.12 -12.92
N SER A 105 2.68 -3.18 -11.65
CA SER A 105 1.87 -4.29 -11.11
C SER A 105 0.51 -4.40 -11.82
N GLU A 106 -0.21 -3.29 -12.03
CA GLU A 106 -1.49 -3.30 -12.75
C GLU A 106 -1.32 -3.79 -14.21
N HIS A 107 -0.31 -3.27 -14.91
CA HIS A 107 0.01 -3.73 -16.27
C HIS A 107 0.38 -5.22 -16.30
N GLN A 108 1.07 -5.73 -15.29
CA GLN A 108 1.39 -7.15 -15.20
C GLN A 108 0.14 -8.01 -15.00
N ALA A 109 -0.79 -7.59 -14.14
CA ALA A 109 -2.06 -8.27 -13.93
C ALA A 109 -2.89 -8.34 -15.23
N ARG A 110 -3.05 -7.21 -15.92
CA ARG A 110 -3.74 -7.12 -17.21
C ARG A 110 -3.10 -8.01 -18.28
N ARG A 111 -1.77 -7.92 -18.47
CA ARG A 111 -1.04 -8.76 -19.44
C ARG A 111 -1.24 -10.27 -19.18
N ARG A 112 -1.26 -10.69 -17.91
CA ARG A 112 -1.50 -12.09 -17.55
C ARG A 112 -2.91 -12.54 -17.90
N ALA A 113 -3.90 -11.68 -17.66
CA ALA A 113 -5.29 -11.95 -18.01
C ALA A 113 -5.47 -12.08 -19.53
N GLU A 114 -4.93 -11.13 -20.30
CA GLU A 114 -4.97 -11.12 -21.77
C GLU A 114 -4.27 -12.35 -22.38
N ALA A 115 -3.17 -12.81 -21.78
CA ALA A 115 -2.47 -14.02 -22.20
C ALA A 115 -3.18 -15.34 -21.81
N GLY A 116 -4.38 -15.27 -21.24
CA GLY A 116 -5.13 -16.45 -20.77
C GLY A 116 -4.51 -17.16 -19.57
N LYS A 117 -3.58 -16.50 -18.85
CA LYS A 117 -2.89 -17.03 -17.67
C LYS A 117 -3.06 -16.08 -16.47
N PRO A 118 -4.29 -15.73 -16.08
CA PRO A 118 -4.57 -14.76 -15.03
C PRO A 118 -3.91 -15.18 -13.71
N GLY A 119 -3.46 -14.20 -12.92
CA GLY A 119 -2.86 -14.43 -11.61
C GLY A 119 -1.38 -14.86 -11.64
N SER A 120 -0.74 -14.69 -10.49
CA SER A 120 0.67 -15.06 -10.28
C SER A 120 0.85 -16.57 -10.09
N PRO A 121 2.03 -17.14 -10.36
CA PRO A 121 2.35 -18.51 -9.95
C PRO A 121 2.33 -18.71 -8.41
N CYS A 122 2.33 -17.63 -7.63
CA CYS A 122 2.31 -17.62 -6.16
C CYS A 122 3.45 -18.48 -5.54
N ILE A 123 4.70 -18.12 -5.84
CA ILE A 123 5.88 -18.85 -5.37
C ILE A 123 6.13 -18.61 -3.89
N LYS A 124 6.09 -17.34 -3.44
CA LYS A 124 6.38 -16.92 -2.05
C LYS A 124 5.32 -17.29 -1.02
N LYS A 125 4.04 -17.32 -1.41
CA LYS A 125 2.90 -17.76 -0.58
C LYS A 125 2.67 -17.00 0.75
N TYR A 126 3.27 -15.83 0.99
CA TYR A 126 3.11 -15.11 2.28
C TYR A 126 1.67 -14.65 2.58
N LEU A 127 0.86 -14.38 1.54
CA LEU A 127 -0.52 -13.89 1.67
C LEU A 127 -1.57 -14.94 1.28
N VAL A 128 -1.28 -16.21 1.56
CA VAL A 128 -2.19 -17.33 1.30
C VAL A 128 -3.17 -17.48 2.46
N THR A 129 -4.45 -17.24 2.22
CA THR A 129 -5.47 -17.22 3.29
C THR A 129 -6.86 -17.74 2.88
N ASN A 130 -7.14 -17.94 1.59
CA ASN A 130 -8.50 -18.23 1.10
C ASN A 130 -8.70 -19.72 0.80
N THR A 131 -9.76 -20.32 1.34
CA THR A 131 -10.12 -21.75 1.17
C THR A 131 -11.40 -21.96 0.35
N GLU A 132 -11.81 -20.98 -0.48
CA GLU A 132 -13.08 -21.04 -1.23
C GLU A 132 -13.15 -22.26 -2.17
N PHE A 133 -12.02 -22.68 -2.72
CA PHE A 133 -11.96 -23.75 -3.73
C PHE A 133 -11.11 -24.97 -3.34
N THR A 134 -10.38 -24.90 -2.23
CA THR A 134 -9.42 -25.92 -1.81
C THR A 134 -9.34 -26.01 -0.29
N ASP A 135 -9.14 -27.21 0.26
CA ASP A 135 -8.96 -27.42 1.71
C ASP A 135 -7.71 -26.71 2.25
N GLN A 136 -6.64 -26.73 1.45
CA GLN A 136 -5.44 -25.93 1.73
C GLN A 136 -5.68 -24.49 1.23
N PRO A 137 -5.36 -23.45 2.02
CA PRO A 137 -5.57 -22.09 1.58
C PRO A 137 -4.73 -21.79 0.34
N ILE A 138 -5.28 -20.94 -0.54
CA ILE A 138 -4.62 -20.37 -1.71
C ILE A 138 -4.77 -18.84 -1.70
N CYS A 139 -3.90 -18.15 -2.45
CA CYS A 139 -3.95 -16.69 -2.55
C CYS A 139 -4.93 -16.28 -3.65
N THR A 140 -5.75 -15.25 -3.42
CA THR A 140 -6.71 -14.76 -4.43
C THR A 140 -6.03 -14.11 -5.65
N ALA A 141 -4.79 -13.65 -5.50
CA ALA A 141 -3.93 -13.22 -6.63
C ALA A 141 -3.18 -14.37 -7.32
N SER A 142 -3.38 -15.62 -6.90
CA SER A 142 -2.76 -16.79 -7.53
C SER A 142 -3.51 -17.20 -8.80
N ARG A 143 -2.76 -17.76 -9.75
CA ARG A 143 -3.32 -18.35 -10.98
C ARG A 143 -4.31 -19.45 -10.69
N GLN A 144 -4.03 -20.26 -9.66
CA GLN A 144 -4.91 -21.34 -9.24
C GLN A 144 -6.28 -20.80 -8.84
N TYR A 145 -6.32 -19.83 -7.92
CA TYR A 145 -7.58 -19.21 -7.49
C TYR A 145 -8.30 -18.52 -8.65
N GLN A 146 -7.62 -17.65 -9.39
CA GLN A 146 -8.27 -16.88 -10.46
C GLN A 146 -8.83 -17.79 -11.56
N THR A 147 -8.13 -18.87 -11.92
CA THR A 147 -8.65 -19.86 -12.89
C THR A 147 -9.92 -20.53 -12.38
N LEU A 148 -9.95 -20.98 -11.12
CA LEU A 148 -11.11 -21.62 -10.51
C LEU A 148 -12.29 -20.67 -10.42
N LYS A 149 -12.05 -19.43 -9.97
CA LYS A 149 -13.08 -18.40 -9.84
C LYS A 149 -13.67 -18.00 -11.19
N ILE A 150 -12.84 -17.79 -12.20
CA ILE A 150 -13.31 -17.47 -13.56
C ILE A 150 -14.14 -18.62 -14.15
N LYS A 151 -13.73 -19.88 -13.91
CA LYS A 151 -14.51 -21.05 -14.34
C LYS A 151 -15.89 -21.07 -13.67
N GLN A 152 -15.96 -20.81 -12.37
CA GLN A 152 -17.22 -20.69 -11.65
C GLN A 152 -18.08 -19.56 -12.20
N LEU A 153 -17.52 -18.36 -12.42
CA LEU A 153 -18.28 -17.22 -12.96
C LEU A 153 -18.89 -17.52 -14.33
N LYS A 154 -18.14 -18.19 -15.21
CA LYS A 154 -18.63 -18.61 -16.53
C LYS A 154 -19.74 -19.66 -16.48
N SER A 155 -19.93 -20.37 -15.37
CA SER A 155 -21.02 -21.34 -15.21
C SER A 155 -22.31 -20.73 -14.63
N LEU A 156 -22.30 -19.45 -14.22
CA LEU A 156 -23.43 -18.80 -13.56
C LEU A 156 -24.46 -18.15 -14.51
N ASP A 157 -24.31 -18.35 -15.83
CA ASP A 157 -25.19 -17.77 -16.87
C ASP A 157 -25.50 -16.27 -16.67
N LEU A 158 -24.46 -15.51 -16.32
CA LEU A 158 -24.59 -14.08 -16.03
C LEU A 158 -24.70 -13.26 -17.32
N PRO A 159 -25.38 -12.10 -17.28
CA PRO A 159 -25.35 -11.15 -18.37
C PRO A 159 -23.91 -10.80 -18.78
N PRO A 160 -23.60 -10.62 -20.08
CA PRO A 160 -22.23 -10.42 -20.55
C PRO A 160 -21.47 -9.28 -19.87
N GLY A 161 -22.16 -8.16 -19.57
CA GLY A 161 -21.57 -7.03 -18.85
C GLY A 161 -21.16 -7.39 -17.43
N GLU A 162 -22.08 -8.00 -16.66
CA GLU A 162 -21.82 -8.42 -15.28
C GLU A 162 -20.74 -9.51 -15.21
N LEU A 163 -20.72 -10.45 -16.17
CA LEU A 163 -19.67 -11.46 -16.25
C LEU A 163 -18.29 -10.82 -16.47
N SER A 164 -18.21 -9.83 -17.35
CA SER A 164 -16.97 -9.11 -17.64
C SER A 164 -16.45 -8.38 -16.40
N GLU A 165 -17.31 -7.63 -15.71
CA GLU A 165 -16.96 -6.89 -14.50
C GLU A 165 -16.46 -7.82 -13.37
N LYS A 166 -17.15 -8.95 -13.14
CA LYS A 166 -16.72 -9.91 -12.11
C LYS A 166 -15.41 -10.60 -12.48
N ILE A 167 -15.16 -10.89 -13.75
CA ILE A 167 -13.87 -11.44 -14.20
C ILE A 167 -12.76 -10.41 -14.00
N GLU A 168 -12.99 -9.15 -14.36
CA GLU A 168 -12.02 -8.07 -14.16
C GLU A 168 -11.66 -7.89 -12.68
N ALA A 169 -12.64 -7.88 -11.78
CA ALA A 169 -12.41 -7.80 -10.34
C ALA A 169 -11.54 -8.95 -9.80
N VAL A 170 -11.62 -10.14 -10.41
CA VAL A 170 -10.78 -11.30 -10.08
C VAL A 170 -9.38 -11.16 -10.65
N THR A 171 -9.23 -10.64 -11.86
CA THR A 171 -7.93 -10.58 -12.56
C THR A 171 -7.07 -9.39 -12.17
N LEU A 172 -7.65 -8.32 -11.62
CA LEU A 172 -6.94 -7.14 -11.13
C LEU A 172 -6.08 -7.37 -9.87
N LYS A 173 -6.16 -8.55 -9.25
CA LYS A 173 -5.44 -8.84 -7.99
C LYS A 173 -3.92 -8.86 -8.22
N ALA A 174 -3.21 -7.99 -7.50
CA ALA A 174 -1.76 -7.85 -7.52
C ALA A 174 -1.05 -8.92 -6.67
N CYS A 175 0.16 -9.31 -7.07
CA CYS A 175 0.96 -10.25 -6.31
C CYS A 175 1.82 -9.52 -5.28
N LEU A 176 1.21 -8.99 -4.21
CA LEU A 176 1.91 -8.11 -3.25
C LEU A 176 3.19 -8.72 -2.63
N CYS A 177 3.31 -10.05 -2.52
CA CYS A 177 4.53 -10.72 -2.03
C CYS A 177 5.76 -10.48 -2.93
N GLU A 178 5.54 -10.27 -4.22
CA GLU A 178 6.57 -9.98 -5.22
C GLU A 178 6.60 -8.49 -5.52
N ASP A 179 5.42 -7.92 -5.82
CA ASP A 179 5.29 -6.60 -6.41
C ASP A 179 5.70 -5.47 -5.44
N LEU A 180 5.48 -5.61 -4.13
CA LEU A 180 5.94 -4.62 -3.14
C LEU A 180 7.46 -4.67 -2.91
N ALA A 181 8.07 -5.82 -3.11
CA ALA A 181 9.53 -6.02 -2.96
C ALA A 181 10.28 -5.81 -4.29
N ALA A 182 9.55 -5.59 -5.39
CA ALA A 182 10.10 -5.51 -6.73
C ALA A 182 11.10 -4.37 -6.87
N THR A 183 10.87 -3.23 -6.19
CA THR A 183 11.77 -2.07 -6.24
C THR A 183 13.17 -2.40 -5.73
N ALA A 184 13.27 -3.08 -4.58
CA ALA A 184 14.56 -3.49 -4.03
C ALA A 184 15.27 -4.48 -4.97
N SER A 185 14.50 -5.33 -5.65
CA SER A 185 15.05 -6.27 -6.64
C SER A 185 15.61 -5.52 -7.85
N ILE A 186 14.92 -4.52 -8.37
CA ILE A 186 15.38 -3.69 -9.49
C ILE A 186 16.64 -2.92 -9.12
N THR A 187 16.64 -2.26 -7.96
CA THR A 187 17.72 -1.33 -7.56
C THR A 187 18.99 -2.06 -7.13
N PHE A 188 18.87 -3.19 -6.42
CA PHE A 188 20.03 -3.84 -5.77
C PHE A 188 20.38 -5.21 -6.32
N TYR A 189 19.49 -5.88 -7.06
CA TYR A 189 19.69 -7.25 -7.53
C TYR A 189 19.62 -7.33 -9.06
N THR A 190 20.73 -7.04 -9.72
CA THR A 190 20.84 -7.12 -11.18
C THR A 190 20.90 -8.53 -11.75
N ASN A 191 21.04 -9.59 -10.93
CA ASN A 191 21.17 -10.96 -11.40
C ASN A 191 20.37 -11.94 -10.53
N GLY A 192 19.24 -12.47 -11.03
CA GLY A 192 18.66 -13.71 -10.49
C GLY A 192 17.14 -13.80 -10.35
N THR A 193 16.38 -12.74 -10.63
CA THR A 193 14.91 -12.83 -10.57
C THR A 193 14.35 -13.48 -11.85
N THR A 194 13.62 -14.58 -11.69
CA THR A 194 13.02 -15.36 -12.79
C THR A 194 11.78 -14.69 -13.40
N LEU A 195 11.28 -13.61 -12.81
CA LEU A 195 10.11 -12.87 -13.26
C LEU A 195 10.44 -11.39 -13.42
N PRO A 196 9.97 -10.73 -14.50
CA PRO A 196 10.11 -9.29 -14.64
C PRO A 196 9.48 -8.59 -13.43
N PRO A 197 10.24 -7.77 -12.70
CA PRO A 197 9.72 -7.07 -11.54
C PRO A 197 8.59 -6.12 -11.96
N ALA A 198 7.50 -6.13 -11.19
CA ALA A 198 6.33 -5.31 -11.44
C ALA A 198 5.98 -4.58 -10.15
N VAL A 199 6.45 -3.34 -10.03
CA VAL A 199 6.33 -2.56 -8.79
C VAL A 199 4.86 -2.25 -8.51
N ALA A 200 4.43 -2.63 -7.30
CA ALA A 200 3.20 -2.16 -6.69
C ALA A 200 3.53 -1.02 -5.72
N ILE A 201 2.67 -0.02 -5.65
CA ILE A 201 2.83 1.14 -4.78
C ILE A 201 1.48 1.56 -4.20
N CYS A 202 1.49 2.11 -3.00
CA CYS A 202 0.29 2.63 -2.33
C CYS A 202 0.50 4.06 -1.82
N PRO A 203 0.60 5.05 -2.72
CA PRO A 203 0.76 6.44 -2.32
C PRO A 203 -0.59 7.01 -1.87
N GLY A 204 -0.58 7.86 -0.84
CA GLY A 204 -1.71 8.76 -0.58
C GLY A 204 -1.85 9.80 -1.71
N PRO A 205 -3.09 10.16 -2.11
CA PRO A 205 -3.38 10.92 -3.33
C PRO A 205 -2.80 12.33 -3.34
N ASN A 206 -2.51 12.91 -2.17
CA ASN A 206 -1.94 14.25 -2.04
C ASN A 206 -0.52 14.36 -2.59
N ILE A 207 0.13 13.24 -2.91
CA ILE A 207 1.39 13.26 -3.66
C ILE A 207 1.24 13.96 -5.02
N ALA A 208 0.01 14.03 -5.59
CA ALA A 208 -0.28 14.78 -6.82
C ALA A 208 0.10 16.27 -6.75
N TYR A 209 0.24 16.84 -5.54
CA TYR A 209 0.68 18.22 -5.35
C TYR A 209 2.21 18.38 -5.27
N PHE A 210 2.95 17.28 -5.41
CA PHE A 210 4.41 17.26 -5.41
C PHE A 210 4.90 16.79 -6.78
N SER A 211 5.42 17.73 -7.57
CA SER A 211 5.85 17.47 -8.95
C SER A 211 7.37 17.37 -9.13
N LYS A 212 8.13 17.45 -8.04
CA LYS A 212 9.59 17.48 -8.04
C LYS A 212 10.16 16.29 -7.28
N ILE A 213 11.05 15.56 -7.93
CA ILE A 213 12.01 14.67 -7.26
C ILE A 213 13.03 15.57 -6.56
N CYS A 214 13.12 15.47 -5.25
CA CYS A 214 13.86 16.41 -4.41
C CYS A 214 14.79 15.67 -3.44
N SER A 215 15.75 16.41 -2.88
CA SER A 215 16.58 15.87 -1.81
C SER A 215 15.81 15.79 -0.50
N LEU A 216 16.32 15.00 0.44
CA LEU A 216 15.78 14.92 1.80
C LEU A 216 15.73 16.29 2.48
N GLU A 217 16.77 17.11 2.31
CA GLU A 217 16.83 18.46 2.85
C GLU A 217 15.70 19.34 2.29
N GLU A 218 15.48 19.29 0.97
CA GLU A 218 14.40 20.04 0.33
C GLU A 218 13.02 19.60 0.86
N MET A 219 12.78 18.28 0.98
CA MET A 219 11.51 17.75 1.51
C MET A 219 11.28 18.14 2.97
N VAL A 220 12.30 18.05 3.82
CA VAL A 220 12.22 18.48 5.24
C VAL A 220 11.98 19.99 5.33
N GLY A 221 12.58 20.77 4.43
CA GLY A 221 12.31 22.20 4.29
C GLY A 221 10.85 22.50 3.92
N CYS A 222 10.24 21.70 3.03
CA CYS A 222 8.82 21.83 2.68
C CYS A 222 7.89 21.60 3.89
N ILE A 223 8.24 20.65 4.76
CA ILE A 223 7.44 20.31 5.96
C ILE A 223 7.57 21.40 7.02
N SER A 224 8.80 21.85 7.28
CA SER A 224 9.09 22.86 8.30
C SER A 224 8.62 24.26 7.88
N GLY A 225 8.47 24.48 6.57
CA GLY A 225 8.25 25.79 5.96
C GLY A 225 9.52 26.63 5.92
N PRO A 226 9.50 27.80 5.27
CA PRO A 226 10.61 28.74 5.37
C PRO A 226 10.83 29.09 6.85
N THR A 227 12.06 28.89 7.33
CA THR A 227 12.54 29.54 8.56
C THR A 227 12.36 31.05 8.40
N PRO A 228 11.80 31.76 9.42
CA PRO A 228 11.72 33.21 9.38
C PRO A 228 13.11 33.87 9.24
#